data_AF-A0A2D8I5E7-F1
#
_entry.id   AF-A0A2D8I5E7-F1
#
_cell.length_a   1.000
_cell.length_b   1.000
_cell.length_c   1.000
_cell.angle_alpha   90.00
_cell.angle_beta   90.00
_cell.angle_gamma   90.00
#
_symmetry.space_group_name_H-M   'P 1'
#
loop_
_entity.id
_entity.type
_entity.pdbx_description
1 polymer ?
#
loop_
_entity_poly.entity_id
_entity_poly.type
_entity_poly.pdbx_seq_one_letter_code
_entity_poly.pdbx_strand_id
1 'polypeptide(L)' 'MRDEYLKEAKEIIQDPNTLINVVSRRSKQLKFGNKPLVESLEKLEPEDIALKEIIEGKISYQEWEDNPIES' A
#
# COMPACT_ATOMS: atom_id res chain seq x y z
N MET A 1 4.70 -8.66 9.38
CA MET A 1 5.19 -8.33 8.03
C MET A 1 5.95 -9.51 7.48
N ARG A 2 5.40 -10.14 6.44
CA ARG A 2 6.04 -11.25 5.74
C ARG A 2 7.04 -10.68 4.71
N ASP A 3 8.28 -11.16 4.73
CA ASP A 3 9.35 -10.66 3.85
C ASP A 3 9.03 -10.86 2.36
N GLU A 4 8.26 -11.90 2.04
CA GLU A 4 7.82 -12.22 0.67
C GLU A 4 6.94 -11.10 0.08
N TYR A 5 5.93 -10.64 0.82
CA TYR A 5 5.05 -9.56 0.37
C TYR A 5 5.81 -8.24 0.19
N LEU A 6 6.81 -8.00 1.03
CA LEU A 6 7.65 -6.81 0.87
C LEU A 6 8.47 -6.88 -0.42
N LYS A 7 8.96 -8.07 -0.79
CA LYS A 7 9.72 -8.26 -2.02
C LYS A 7 8.84 -8.08 -3.25
N GLU A 8 7.67 -8.70 -3.29
CA GLU A 8 6.70 -8.57 -4.39
C GLU A 8 6.20 -7.13 -4.54
N ALA A 9 5.85 -6.46 -3.43
CA ALA A 9 5.39 -5.07 -3.47
C ALA A 9 6.47 -4.09 -3.99
N LYS A 10 7.75 -4.39 -3.78
CA LYS A 10 8.87 -3.59 -4.34
C LYS A 10 9.01 -3.71 -5.85
N GLU A 11 8.53 -4.79 -6.45
CA GLU A 11 8.51 -4.94 -7.91
C GLU A 11 7.46 -4.02 -8.54
N ILE A 12 6.45 -3.61 -7.77
CA ILE A 12 5.38 -2.70 -8.19
C ILE A 12 5.70 -1.25 -7.82
N ILE A 13 6.08 -0.99 -6.56
CA ILE A 13 6.50 0.33 -6.07
C ILE A 13 8.00 0.27 -5.80
N GLN A 14 8.80 0.73 -6.76
CA GLN A 14 10.25 0.61 -6.72
C GLN A 14 10.89 1.57 -5.71
N ASP A 15 10.31 2.76 -5.50
CA ASP A 15 10.82 3.72 -4.52
C ASP A 15 10.48 3.25 -3.08
N PRO A 16 11.49 2.96 -2.23
CA PRO A 16 11.25 2.44 -0.89
C PRO A 16 10.50 3.42 0.00
N ASN A 17 10.72 4.72 -0.15
CA ASN A 17 10.07 5.74 0.67
C ASN A 17 8.57 5.80 0.35
N THR A 18 8.22 5.75 -0.93
CA THR A 18 6.86 5.70 -1.42
C THR A 18 6.16 4.44 -0.93
N LEU A 19 6.80 3.27 -1.04
CA LEU A 19 6.24 2.02 -0.55
C LEU A 19 5.94 2.10 0.96
N ILE A 20 6.88 2.59 1.77
CA ILE A 20 6.69 2.78 3.21
C ILE A 20 5.51 3.72 3.50
N ASN A 21 5.41 4.82 2.76
CA ASN A 21 4.35 5.81 2.93
C ASN A 21 2.97 5.24 2.59
N VAL A 22 2.84 4.51 1.48
CA VAL A 22 1.59 3.88 1.05
C VAL A 22 1.14 2.85 2.08
N VAL A 23 2.04 1.92 2.45
CA VAL A 23 1.75 0.87 3.44
C VAL A 23 1.36 1.48 4.80
N SER A 24 2.09 2.49 5.26
CA SER A 24 1.81 3.15 6.55
C SER A 24 0.45 3.85 6.55
N ARG A 25 0.10 4.56 5.47
CA ARG A 25 -1.20 5.22 5.33
C ARG A 25 -2.32 4.20 5.30
N ARG A 26 -2.16 3.12 4.53
CA ARG A 26 -3.19 2.10 4.38
C ARG A 26 -3.39 1.28 5.66
N SER A 27 -2.31 0.87 6.32
CA SER A 27 -2.35 0.19 7.62
C SER A 27 -3.14 1.02 8.65
N LYS A 28 -2.93 2.34 8.71
CA LYS A 28 -3.72 3.24 9.57
C LYS A 28 -5.21 3.18 9.25
N GLN A 29 -5.59 3.29 7.97
CA GLN A 29 -7.00 3.22 7.56
C GLN A 29 -7.66 1.91 8.01
N LEU A 30 -6.97 0.78 7.85
CA LEU A 30 -7.45 -0.54 8.28
C LEU A 30 -7.62 -0.59 9.81
N LYS A 31 -6.65 -0.06 10.57
CA LYS A 31 -6.74 0.07 12.04
C LYS A 31 -7.92 0.95 12.48
N PHE A 32 -8.31 1.94 11.67
CA PHE A 32 -9.51 2.76 11.88
C PHE A 32 -10.81 2.12 11.37
N GLY A 33 -10.79 0.83 11.00
CA GLY A 33 -11.99 0.08 10.65
C GLY A 33 -12.36 0.10 9.16
N ASN A 34 -11.49 0.61 8.28
CA ASN A 34 -11.69 0.42 6.84
C ASN A 34 -11.58 -1.05 6.49
N LYS A 35 -12.44 -1.50 5.57
CA LYS A 35 -12.43 -2.89 5.13
C LYS A 35 -11.21 -3.16 4.24
N PRO A 36 -10.55 -4.32 4.38
CA PRO A 36 -9.62 -4.84 3.39
C PRO A 36 -10.28 -4.94 2.01
N LEU A 37 -9.51 -4.66 0.95
CA LEU A 37 -9.89 -4.83 -0.45
C LEU A 37 -9.48 -6.20 -1.01
N VAL A 38 -8.70 -6.95 -0.24
CA VAL A 38 -8.26 -8.31 -0.53
C VAL A 38 -8.89 -9.27 0.47
N GLU A 39 -9.32 -10.42 -0.01
CA GLU A 39 -9.77 -11.50 0.86
C GLU A 39 -8.56 -12.28 1.39
N SER A 40 -8.63 -12.70 2.65
CA SER A 40 -7.65 -13.57 3.28
C SER A 40 -8.37 -14.52 4.22
N LEU A 41 -8.08 -15.82 4.08
CA LEU A 41 -8.58 -16.85 5.00
C LEU A 41 -7.86 -16.78 6.37
N GLU A 42 -6.67 -16.18 6.40
CA GLU A 42 -5.88 -15.94 7.61
C GLU A 42 -6.10 -14.53 8.15
N LYS A 43 -6.03 -14.37 9.48
CA LYS A 43 -5.91 -13.05 10.11
C LYS A 43 -4.54 -12.48 9.78
N LEU A 44 -4.52 -11.50 8.88
CA LEU A 44 -3.32 -10.75 8.52
C LEU A 44 -3.24 -9.46 9.34
N GLU A 45 -2.00 -9.05 9.63
CA GLU A 45 -1.77 -7.71 10.18
C GLU A 45 -2.11 -6.64 9.13
N PRO A 46 -2.52 -5.43 9.55
CA PRO A 46 -2.86 -4.34 8.63
C PRO A 46 -1.78 -4.01 7.61
N GLU A 47 -0.51 -4.14 7.99
CA GLU A 47 0.64 -3.96 7.10
C GLU A 47 0.71 -5.05 6.02
N ASP A 48 0.43 -6.30 6.38
CA ASP A 48 0.42 -7.43 5.44
C ASP A 48 -0.76 -7.32 4.47
N ILE A 49 -1.92 -6.86 4.93
CA ILE A 49 -3.08 -6.56 4.07
C ILE A 49 -2.75 -5.44 3.09
N ALA A 50 -2.13 -4.35 3.56
CA ALA A 50 -1.74 -3.23 2.70
C ALA A 50 -0.74 -3.66 1.61
N LEU A 51 0.25 -4.49 1.95
CA LEU A 51 1.18 -5.05 0.96
C LEU A 51 0.46 -5.92 -0.08
N LYS A 52 -0.44 -6.81 0.36
CA LYS A 52 -1.25 -7.61 -0.57
C LYS A 52 -2.13 -6.76 -1.50
N GLU A 53 -2.73 -5.69 -0.97
CA GLU A 53 -3.52 -4.77 -1.79
C GLU A 53 -2.67 -4.07 -2.87
N ILE A 54 -1.39 -3.79 -2.60
CA ILE A 54 -0.44 -3.28 -3.61
C ILE A 54 -0.13 -4.37 -4.63
N ILE A 55 0.19 -5.59 -4.17
CA ILE A 55 0.52 -6.75 -5.02
C ILE A 55 -0.64 -7.07 -5.98
N GLU A 56 -1.87 -7.03 -5.50
CA GLU A 56 -3.08 -7.27 -6.28
C GLU A 56 -3.57 -6.04 -7.07
N GLY A 57 -2.83 -4.92 -7.03
CA GLY A 57 -3.17 -3.69 -7.75
C GLY A 57 -4.47 -3.01 -7.29
N LYS A 58 -4.93 -3.30 -6.06
CA LYS A 58 -6.15 -2.72 -5.47
C LYS A 58 -5.94 -1.29 -4.97
N ILE A 59 -4.71 -0.96 -4.59
CA ILE A 59 -4.31 0.40 -4.20
C ILE A 59 -3.07 0.81 -4.96
N SER A 60 -2.97 2.10 -5.27
CA SER A 60 -1.80 2.71 -5.90
C SER A 60 -1.46 4.03 -5.21
N TYR A 61 -0.32 4.60 -5.58
CA TYR A 61 0.05 5.97 -5.23
C TYR A 61 -0.11 6.86 -6.44
N GLN A 62 -0.39 8.14 -6.19
CA GLN A 62 -0.30 9.18 -7.20
C GLN A 62 0.80 10.14 -6.76
N GLU A 63 1.79 10.34 -7.62
CA GLU A 63 2.75 11.41 -7.42
C GLU A 63 1.98 12.72 -7.60
N TRP A 64 2.17 13.65 -6.67
CA TRP A 64 1.66 15.00 -6.86
C TRP A 64 2.53 15.60 -7.97
N GLU A 65 2.05 15.59 -9.20
CA GLU A 65 2.66 16.41 -10.24
C GLU A 65 2.52 17.86 -9.80
N ASP A 66 3.64 18.48 -9.47
CA ASP A 66 3.75 19.92 -9.25
C ASP A 66 3.59 20.60 -10.62
N ASN A 67 2.37 20.58 -11.16
CA ASN A 67 2.02 21.33 -12.34
C ASN A 67 1.88 22.79 -11.89
N PRO A 68 2.83 23.68 -12.23
CA PRO A 68 2.68 25.09 -11.92
C PRO A 68 1.37 25.55 -12.53
N ILE A 69 0.51 26.15 -11.70
CA ILE A 69 -0.73 26.78 -12.15
C ILE A 69 -0.30 27.91 -13.09
N GLU A 70 -0.31 27.66 -14.39
CA GLU A 70 -0.14 28.72 -15.38
C GLU A 70 -1.26 29.75 -15.13
N SER A 71 -0.84 30.96 -14.82
CA SER A 71 -1.68 32.11 -14.49
C SER A 71 -1.72 33.10 -15.65
#